data_AF-A0A7S3P7H6-F1
#
_entry.id   AF-A0A7S3P7H6-F1
#
_cell.length_a   1.000
_cell.length_b   1.000
_cell.length_c   1.000
_cell.angle_alpha   90.00
_cell.angle_beta   90.00
_cell.angle_gamma   90.00
#
_symmetry.space_group_name_H-M   'P 1'
#
loop_
_entity.id
_entity.type
_entity.pdbx_description
1 polymer ?
#
loop_
_entity_poly.entity_id
_entity_poly.type
_entity_poly.pdbx_seq_one_letter_code
_entity_poly.pdbx_strand_id
1 'polypeptide(L)'
;PKSKRCVTVDQVKAVVEAVRSFGERRQRESFPAPPSGASPLGSLATTAQQLATTARRPLVVGVFQNQNPAFIREMAEECGLDLIQLHGQEGFAAANRENFGGVPA
;
A
#
# COMPACT_ATOMS: atom_id res chain seq x y z
N PRO A 1 -5.80 15.15 14.20
CA PRO A 1 -5.05 14.66 15.38
C PRO A 1 -3.94 13.69 14.94
N LYS A 2 -2.67 14.01 15.19
CA LYS A 2 -1.53 13.14 14.82
C LYS A 2 -1.58 11.86 15.68
N SER A 3 -1.53 10.70 15.03
CA SER A 3 -1.55 9.39 15.70
C SER A 3 -0.36 9.23 16.66
N LYS A 4 -0.58 8.59 17.81
CA LYS A 4 0.50 8.19 18.75
C LYS A 4 1.52 7.23 18.13
N ARG A 5 1.18 6.64 16.98
CA ARG A 5 2.00 5.68 16.22
C ARG A 5 2.58 6.29 14.94
N CYS A 6 2.63 7.63 14.86
CA CYS A 6 3.33 8.30 13.77
C CYS A 6 4.83 8.04 13.91
N VAL A 7 5.48 7.64 12.82
CA VAL A 7 6.88 7.21 12.78
C VAL A 7 7.66 8.04 11.77
N THR A 8 8.98 8.11 11.94
CA THR A 8 9.90 8.75 10.99
C THR A 8 10.19 7.83 9.81
N VAL A 9 10.69 8.39 8.70
CA VAL A 9 11.08 7.62 7.51
C VAL A 9 12.09 6.52 7.84
N ASP A 10 13.10 6.81 8.66
CA ASP A 10 14.10 5.84 9.07
C ASP A 10 13.49 4.67 9.87
N GLN A 11 12.51 4.96 10.72
CA GLN A 11 11.77 3.93 11.45
C GLN A 11 10.94 3.06 10.51
N VAL A 12 10.29 3.65 9.49
CA VAL A 12 9.55 2.88 8.48
C VAL A 12 10.50 1.95 7.72
N LYS A 13 11.65 2.45 7.28
CA LYS A 13 12.65 1.64 6.56
C LYS A 13 13.13 0.45 7.40
N ALA A 14 13.41 0.67 8.69
CA ALA A 14 13.79 -0.40 9.61
C ALA A 14 12.69 -1.46 9.78
N VAL A 15 11.41 -1.04 9.87
CA VAL A 15 10.27 -1.96 9.93
C VAL A 15 10.14 -2.76 8.64
N VAL A 16 10.27 -2.11 7.48
CA VAL A 16 10.16 -2.77 6.17
C VAL A 16 11.26 -3.82 6.00
N GLU A 17 12.49 -3.49 6.37
CA GLU A 17 13.62 -4.41 6.33
C GLU A 17 13.41 -5.62 7.24
N ALA A 18 12.95 -5.39 8.48
CA ALA A 18 12.66 -6.45 9.43
C ALA A 18 11.55 -7.40 8.94
N VAL A 19 10.45 -6.86 8.41
CA VAL A 19 9.32 -7.64 7.90
C VAL A 19 9.73 -8.45 6.66
N ARG A 20 10.52 -7.86 5.77
CA ARG A 20 11.03 -8.55 4.57
C ARG A 20 11.97 -9.70 4.95
N SER A 21 12.91 -9.45 5.86
CA SER A 21 13.84 -10.46 6.36
C SER A 21 13.09 -11.63 7.03
N PHE A 22 12.05 -11.34 7.80
CA PHE A 22 11.23 -12.36 8.45
C PHE A 22 10.37 -13.17 7.46
N GLY A 23 9.81 -12.53 6.43
CA GLY A 23 8.97 -13.18 5.42
C GLY A 23 9.73 -13.90 4.28
N GLU A 24 11.05 -14.10 4.44
CA GLU A 24 11.98 -14.60 3.41
C GLU A 24 11.90 -13.81 2.09
N ARG A 25 11.46 -12.54 2.16
CA ARG A 25 11.32 -11.64 1.00
C ARG A 25 12.52 -10.73 0.90
N ARG A 26 12.99 -10.52 -0.32
CA ARG A 26 14.01 -9.52 -0.63
C ARG A 26 13.45 -8.29 -1.35
N GLN A 27 12.20 -8.35 -1.82
CA GLN A 27 11.58 -7.30 -2.63
C GLN A 27 10.12 -7.06 -2.23
N ARG A 28 9.61 -5.88 -2.59
CA ARG A 28 8.20 -5.49 -2.54
C ARG A 28 7.33 -6.46 -3.34
N GLU A 29 6.11 -6.70 -2.87
CA GLU A 29 5.12 -7.38 -3.69
C GLU A 29 4.60 -6.49 -4.80
N SER A 30 4.44 -7.09 -5.97
CA SER A 30 3.81 -6.44 -7.11
C SER A 30 2.38 -6.94 -7.22
N PHE A 31 1.44 -6.00 -7.26
CA PHE A 31 0.03 -6.28 -7.53
C PHE A 31 -0.25 -5.90 -8.98
N PRO A 32 -0.41 -6.87 -9.91
CA PRO A 32 -0.72 -6.57 -11.30
C PRO A 32 -1.94 -5.65 -11.42
N ALA A 33 -1.89 -4.69 -12.35
CA ALA A 33 -3.07 -3.89 -12.65
C ALA A 33 -4.21 -4.79 -13.13
N PRO A 34 -5.46 -4.55 -12.69
CA PRO A 34 -6.60 -5.22 -13.29
C PRO A 34 -6.63 -4.91 -14.81
N PRO A 35 -7.13 -5.83 -15.64
CA PRO A 35 -7.15 -5.66 -17.08
C PRO A 35 -7.91 -4.38 -17.47
N SER A 36 -7.36 -3.64 -18.45
CA SER A 36 -7.99 -2.42 -18.96
C SER A 36 -9.41 -2.72 -19.46
N GLY A 37 -10.40 -1.97 -18.96
CA GLY A 37 -11.81 -2.16 -19.27
C GLY A 37 -12.58 -3.11 -18.33
N ALA A 38 -11.94 -3.62 -17.28
CA ALA A 38 -12.66 -4.36 -16.23
C ALA A 38 -13.72 -3.48 -15.55
N SER A 39 -14.88 -4.08 -15.24
CA SER A 39 -15.87 -3.40 -14.41
C SER A 39 -15.30 -3.09 -13.02
N PRO A 40 -15.84 -2.09 -12.29
CA PRO A 40 -15.40 -1.80 -10.91
C PRO A 40 -15.45 -3.03 -10.00
N LEU A 41 -16.50 -3.85 -10.14
CA LEU A 41 -16.64 -5.12 -9.39
C LEU A 41 -15.56 -6.14 -9.80
N GLY A 42 -15.27 -6.26 -11.10
CA GLY A 42 -14.23 -7.16 -11.60
C GLY A 42 -12.85 -6.76 -11.10
N SER A 43 -12.55 -5.45 -11.11
CA SER A 43 -11.29 -4.91 -10.58
C SER A 43 -11.13 -5.19 -9.08
N LEU A 44 -12.21 -5.02 -8.31
CA LEU A 44 -12.24 -5.36 -6.88
C LEU A 44 -12.00 -6.86 -6.64
N ALA A 45 -12.69 -7.73 -7.40
CA ALA A 45 -12.56 -9.17 -7.26
C ALA A 45 -11.14 -9.66 -7.58
N THR A 46 -10.53 -9.16 -8.66
CA THR A 46 -9.14 -9.48 -9.01
C THR A 46 -8.17 -9.02 -7.93
N THR A 47 -8.33 -7.80 -7.42
CA THR A 47 -7.48 -7.26 -6.35
C THR A 47 -7.61 -8.09 -5.07
N ALA A 48 -8.84 -8.48 -4.70
CA ALA A 48 -9.08 -9.32 -3.53
C ALA A 48 -8.42 -10.71 -3.66
N GLN A 49 -8.49 -11.33 -4.84
CA GLN A 49 -7.82 -12.60 -5.12
C GLN A 49 -6.29 -12.48 -5.01
N GLN A 50 -5.72 -11.42 -5.58
CA GLN A 50 -4.28 -11.14 -5.45
C GLN A 50 -3.87 -11.01 -3.98
N LEU A 51 -4.57 -10.18 -3.20
CA LEU A 51 -4.33 -10.02 -1.77
C LEU A 51 -4.42 -11.34 -1.01
N ALA A 52 -5.42 -12.18 -1.30
CA ALA A 52 -5.58 -13.49 -0.68
C ALA A 52 -4.41 -14.44 -0.97
N THR A 53 -3.88 -14.43 -2.20
CA THR A 53 -2.70 -15.25 -2.53
C THR A 53 -1.42 -14.73 -1.88
N THR A 54 -1.29 -13.42 -1.72
CA THR A 54 -0.13 -12.76 -1.09
C THR A 54 -0.14 -12.85 0.43
N ALA A 55 -1.31 -13.09 1.05
CA ALA A 55 -1.48 -13.21 2.51
C ALA A 55 -0.63 -14.31 3.18
N ARG A 56 -0.02 -15.21 2.39
CA ARG A 56 0.96 -16.20 2.87
C ARG A 56 2.27 -15.57 3.37
N ARG A 57 2.48 -14.28 3.14
CA ARG A 57 3.70 -13.54 3.51
C ARG A 57 3.33 -12.19 4.15
N PRO A 58 4.02 -11.76 5.22
CA PRO A 58 3.66 -10.56 5.98
C PRO A 58 3.89 -9.28 5.18
N LEU A 59 2.82 -8.55 4.85
CA LEU A 59 2.84 -7.31 4.07
C LEU A 59 3.05 -6.08 4.94
N VAL A 60 3.72 -5.06 4.39
CA VAL A 60 3.85 -3.75 5.05
C VAL A 60 2.80 -2.79 4.51
N VAL A 61 1.99 -2.24 5.42
CA VAL A 61 0.91 -1.31 5.10
C VAL A 61 1.24 0.07 5.66
N GLY A 62 1.21 1.10 4.81
CA GLY A 62 1.28 2.49 5.24
C GLY A 62 -0.10 3.05 5.53
N VAL A 63 -0.33 3.52 6.75
CA VAL A 63 -1.62 4.11 7.15
C VAL A 63 -1.50 5.63 7.14
N PHE A 64 -2.31 6.27 6.30
CA PHE A 64 -2.31 7.72 6.12
C PHE A 64 -3.69 8.29 6.43
N GLN A 65 -3.72 9.52 6.93
CA GLN A 65 -4.96 10.22 7.25
C GLN A 65 -4.88 11.65 6.75
N ASN A 66 -5.76 11.98 5.81
CA ASN A 66 -5.90 13.28 5.16
C ASN A 66 -4.55 13.83 4.64
N GLN A 67 -3.71 12.95 4.11
CA GLN A 67 -2.42 13.33 3.52
C GLN A 67 -2.55 13.55 2.02
N ASN A 68 -1.68 14.40 1.47
CA ASN A 68 -1.63 14.64 0.04
C ASN A 68 -1.21 13.34 -0.70
N PRO A 69 -1.90 12.93 -1.79
CA PRO A 69 -1.50 11.78 -2.59
C PRO A 69 -0.04 11.80 -3.05
N ALA A 70 0.53 12.97 -3.37
CA ALA A 70 1.94 13.10 -3.75
C ALA A 70 2.89 12.68 -2.62
N PHE A 71 2.58 13.08 -1.38
CA PHE A 71 3.34 12.67 -0.20
C PHE A 71 3.22 11.16 0.05
N ILE A 72 2.01 10.61 -0.07
CA ILE A 72 1.79 9.17 0.10
C ILE A 72 2.58 8.37 -0.94
N ARG A 73 2.62 8.83 -2.20
CA ARG A 73 3.41 8.23 -3.28
C ARG A 73 4.90 8.24 -2.94
N GLU A 74 5.44 9.38 -2.56
CA GLU A 74 6.85 9.53 -2.16
C GLU A 74 7.20 8.56 -1.03
N MET A 75 6.37 8.48 0.00
CA MET A 75 6.56 7.53 1.10
C MET A 75 6.45 6.07 0.66
N ALA A 76 5.52 5.75 -0.24
CA ALA A 76 5.37 4.40 -0.76
C ALA A 76 6.58 3.95 -1.59
N GLU A 77 7.18 4.86 -2.37
CA GLU A 77 8.39 4.60 -3.14
C GLU A 77 9.63 4.54 -2.24
N GLU A 78 9.83 5.53 -1.38
CA GLU A 78 11.01 5.66 -0.53
C GLU A 78 11.10 4.55 0.53
N CYS A 79 9.95 4.18 1.10
CA CYS A 79 9.88 3.14 2.14
C CYS A 79 9.57 1.76 1.58
N GLY A 80 9.12 1.64 0.32
CA GLY A 80 8.80 0.35 -0.29
C GLY A 80 7.59 -0.36 0.34
N LEU A 81 6.53 0.39 0.63
CA LEU A 81 5.28 -0.11 1.25
C LEU A 81 4.51 -1.05 0.31
N ASP A 82 3.98 -2.18 0.75
CA ASP A 82 3.25 -3.07 -0.17
C ASP A 82 1.81 -2.60 -0.44
N LEU A 83 1.18 -1.97 0.57
CA LEU A 83 -0.19 -1.48 0.53
C LEU A 83 -0.30 -0.13 1.22
N ILE A 84 -1.32 0.62 0.83
CA ILE A 84 -1.72 1.88 1.46
C ILE A 84 -3.09 1.67 2.12
N GLN A 85 -3.29 2.33 3.25
CA GLN A 85 -4.60 2.42 3.88
C GLN A 85 -4.92 3.89 4.10
N LEU A 86 -5.97 4.36 3.46
CA LEU A 86 -6.53 5.70 3.68
C LEU A 86 -7.52 5.64 4.84
N HIS A 87 -7.21 6.36 5.92
CA HIS A 87 -7.96 6.34 7.19
C HIS A 87 -8.50 7.75 7.55
N GLY A 88 -8.73 8.59 6.54
CA GLY A 88 -9.29 9.92 6.68
C GLY A 88 -10.65 10.05 6.00
N GLN A 89 -10.86 11.21 5.38
CA GLN A 89 -12.05 11.57 4.62
C GLN A 89 -11.73 11.71 3.13
N GLU A 90 -10.72 10.99 2.64
CA GLU A 90 -10.20 11.13 1.27
C GLU A 90 -11.20 10.67 0.18
N GLY A 91 -12.20 9.86 0.57
CA GLY A 91 -13.24 9.37 -0.33
C GLY A 91 -12.77 8.30 -1.30
N PHE A 92 -13.71 7.70 -2.04
CA PHE A 92 -13.43 6.54 -2.90
C PHE A 92 -12.48 6.85 -4.06
N ALA A 93 -12.56 8.04 -4.64
CA ALA A 93 -11.71 8.45 -5.76
C ALA A 93 -10.22 8.52 -5.39
N ALA A 94 -9.90 8.80 -4.11
CA ALA A 94 -8.52 8.85 -3.64
C ALA A 94 -7.84 7.47 -3.64
N ALA A 95 -8.61 6.38 -3.53
CA ALA A 95 -8.10 5.01 -3.55
C ALA A 95 -7.65 4.53 -4.95
N ASN A 96 -7.68 5.38 -5.98
CA ASN A 96 -7.10 5.03 -7.27
C ASN A 96 -5.58 4.77 -7.13
N ARG A 97 -5.15 3.54 -7.41
CA ARG A 97 -3.74 3.09 -7.35
C ARG A 97 -2.77 3.94 -8.19
N GLU A 98 -3.26 4.60 -9.24
CA GLU A 98 -2.45 5.52 -10.06
C GLU A 98 -1.94 6.71 -9.26
N ASN A 99 -2.67 7.11 -8.21
CA ASN A 99 -2.23 8.14 -7.29
C ASN A 99 -0.95 7.76 -6.55
N PHE A 100 -0.66 6.47 -6.40
CA PHE A 100 0.39 5.94 -5.52
C PHE A 100 1.44 5.10 -6.26
N GLY A 101 1.70 5.39 -7.54
CA GLY A 101 2.72 4.67 -8.30
C GLY A 101 2.37 3.19 -8.55
N GLY A 102 1.07 2.87 -8.57
CA GLY A 102 0.56 1.52 -8.78
C GLY A 102 0.41 0.69 -7.51
N VAL A 103 0.61 1.27 -6.33
CA VAL A 103 0.39 0.60 -5.04
C VAL A 103 -1.11 0.56 -4.72
N PRO A 104 -1.67 -0.58 -4.31
CA PRO A 104 -3.08 -0.65 -3.92
C PRO A 104 -3.35 0.16 -2.65
N ALA A 105 -4.50 0.83 -2.60
CA ALA A 105 -4.98 1.64 -1.47
C ALA A 105 -6.43 1.29 -1.09
#